data_AF-M0CJK9-F1
#
_entry.id   AF-M0CJK9-F1
#
_cell.length_a   1.000
_cell.length_b   1.000
_cell.length_c   1.000
_cell.angle_alpha   90.00
_cell.angle_beta   90.00
_cell.angle_gamma   90.00
#
_symmetry.space_group_name_H-M   'P 1'
#
loop_
_entity.id
_entity.type
_entity.pdbx_description
1 polymer ?
#
loop_
_entity_poly.entity_id
_entity_poly.type
_entity_poly.pdbx_seq_one_letter_code
_entity_poly.pdbx_strand_id
1 'polypeptide(L)'
;MQAIRELLNEHDYDELIELKTGLQEQIDTWQNKYEVDSPDELYACVVETDRAEATSNIAKTVSDWKHVLYRLSIVEETIKNYRTYSRDEIESA
;
A
#
# COMPACT_ATOMS: atom_id res chain seq x y z
N MET A 1 -9.32 -10.30 -8.55
CA MET A 1 -8.62 -11.54 -8.17
C MET A 1 -7.40 -11.88 -9.05
N GLN A 2 -7.18 -11.25 -10.21
CA GLN A 2 -5.99 -11.56 -11.03
C GLN A 2 -4.67 -11.14 -10.34
N ALA A 3 -4.62 -9.95 -9.73
CA ALA A 3 -3.45 -9.45 -9.03
C ALA A 3 -2.97 -10.35 -7.86
N ILE A 4 -3.90 -10.97 -7.12
CA ILE A 4 -3.55 -11.89 -6.02
C ILE A 4 -2.87 -13.16 -6.56
N ARG A 5 -3.40 -13.72 -7.65
CA ARG A 5 -2.81 -14.92 -8.27
C ARG A 5 -1.44 -14.64 -8.90
N GLU A 6 -1.26 -13.48 -9.51
CA GLU A 6 0.03 -13.05 -10.05
C GLU A 6 1.06 -12.94 -8.92
N LEU A 7 0.73 -12.25 -7.82
CA LEU A 7 1.62 -12.13 -6.66
C LEU A 7 2.01 -13.48 -6.05
N LEU A 8 1.08 -14.44 -5.93
CA LEU A 8 1.37 -15.78 -5.40
C LEU A 8 2.30 -16.61 -6.31
N ASN A 9 2.28 -16.34 -7.62
CA ASN A 9 3.15 -17.03 -8.58
C ASN A 9 4.53 -16.40 -8.67
N GLU A 10 4.62 -15.09 -8.44
CA GLU A 10 5.84 -14.29 -8.61
C GLU A 10 6.65 -14.16 -7.32
N HIS A 11 6.01 -14.28 -6.15
CA HIS A 11 6.65 -14.06 -4.86
C HIS A 11 6.43 -15.20 -3.87
N ASP A 12 7.47 -15.48 -3.08
CA ASP A 12 7.34 -16.30 -1.88
C ASP A 12 6.80 -15.51 -0.68
N TYR A 13 6.59 -16.20 0.43
CA TYR A 13 6.02 -15.57 1.63
C TYR A 13 6.90 -14.46 2.20
N ASP A 14 8.22 -14.65 2.21
CA ASP A 14 9.16 -13.69 2.78
C ASP A 14 9.27 -12.45 1.89
N GLU A 15 9.32 -12.64 0.57
CA GLU A 15 9.27 -11.54 -0.41
C GLU A 15 7.99 -10.69 -0.29
N LEU A 16 6.84 -11.33 -0.02
CA LEU A 16 5.59 -10.61 0.22
C LEU A 16 5.64 -9.78 1.52
N ILE A 17 6.33 -10.27 2.56
CA ILE A 17 6.53 -9.54 3.82
C ILE A 17 7.49 -8.35 3.62
N GLU A 18 8.55 -8.52 2.85
CA GLU A 18 9.45 -7.43 2.46
C GLU A 18 8.70 -6.36 1.64
N LEU A 19 7.92 -6.78 0.64
CA LEU A 19 7.09 -5.90 -0.16
C LEU A 19 6.08 -5.13 0.71
N LYS A 20 5.44 -5.80 1.66
CA LYS A 20 4.55 -5.16 2.63
C LYS A 20 5.29 -4.07 3.41
N THR A 21 6.45 -4.40 3.97
CA THR A 21 7.25 -3.50 4.79
C THR A 21 7.67 -2.26 3.99
N GLY A 22 8.16 -2.44 2.77
CA GLY A 22 8.55 -1.32 1.90
C GLY A 22 7.38 -0.43 1.46
N LEU A 23 6.15 -0.96 1.36
CA LEU A 23 4.96 -0.14 1.13
C LEU A 23 4.56 0.66 2.38
N GLN A 24 4.71 0.08 3.57
CA GLN A 24 4.44 0.76 4.84
C GLN A 24 5.46 1.88 5.10
N GLU A 25 6.74 1.65 4.85
CA GLU A 25 7.78 2.69 4.99
C GLU A 25 7.55 3.89 4.03
N GLN A 26 7.04 3.64 2.82
CA GLN A 26 6.66 4.71 1.89
C GLN A 26 5.48 5.54 2.43
N ILE A 27 4.49 4.89 3.04
CA ILE A 27 3.37 5.59 3.72
C ILE A 27 3.91 6.44 4.86
N ASP A 28 4.72 5.85 5.74
CA ASP A 28 5.32 6.55 6.89
C ASP A 28 6.16 7.75 6.43
N THR A 29 6.86 7.62 5.31
CA THR A 29 7.62 8.73 4.71
C THR A 29 6.72 9.89 4.32
N TRP A 30 5.56 9.64 3.71
CA TRP A 30 4.60 10.70 3.39
C TRP A 30 3.93 11.27 4.63
N GLN A 31 3.55 10.44 5.60
CA GLN A 31 2.97 10.90 6.86
C GLN A 31 3.90 11.88 7.58
N ASN A 32 5.17 11.50 7.74
CA ASN A 32 6.16 12.35 8.39
C ASN A 32 6.49 13.61 7.58
N LYS A 33 6.50 13.51 6.24
CA LYS A 33 6.83 14.65 5.37
C LYS A 33 5.76 15.73 5.39
N TYR A 34 4.49 15.34 5.44
CA TYR A 34 3.36 16.25 5.36
C TYR A 34 2.64 16.48 6.70
N GLU A 35 3.06 15.76 7.76
CA GLU A 35 2.47 15.81 9.10
C GLU A 35 0.96 15.50 9.10
N VAL A 36 0.57 14.49 8.31
CA VAL A 36 -0.81 14.03 8.14
C VAL A 36 -0.86 12.51 8.19
N ASP A 37 -1.99 11.94 8.62
CA ASP A 37 -2.12 10.49 8.78
C ASP A 37 -2.66 9.81 7.52
N SER A 38 -3.25 10.58 6.59
CA SER A 38 -3.93 10.04 5.41
C SER A 38 -3.78 10.91 4.17
N PRO A 39 -3.91 10.31 2.96
CA PRO A 39 -3.94 11.08 1.72
C PRO A 39 -5.16 12.01 1.60
N ASP A 40 -6.27 11.71 2.29
CA ASP A 40 -7.46 12.56 2.27
C ASP A 40 -7.27 13.82 3.13
N GLU A 41 -6.57 13.69 4.27
CA GLU A 41 -6.13 14.84 5.07
C GLU A 41 -5.14 15.72 4.31
N LEU A 42 -4.16 15.11 3.64
CA LEU A 42 -3.25 15.83 2.75
C LEU A 42 -4.00 16.60 1.66
N TYR A 43 -5.03 15.98 1.06
CA TYR A 43 -5.85 16.63 0.05
C TYR A 43 -6.65 17.82 0.62
N ALA A 44 -7.17 17.72 1.84
CA ALA A 44 -7.86 18.83 2.50
C ALA A 44 -6.94 20.05 2.66
N CYS A 45 -5.68 19.85 3.07
CA CYS A 45 -4.69 20.92 3.18
C CYS A 45 -4.41 21.63 1.84
N VAL A 46 -4.50 20.90 0.71
CA VAL A 46 -4.33 21.47 -0.64
C VAL A 46 -5.49 22.37 -1.01
N VAL A 47 -6.72 21.96 -0.73
CA VAL A 47 -7.93 22.75 -1.04
C VAL A 47 -7.90 24.09 -0.31
N GLU A 48 -7.33 24.11 0.90
CA GLU A 48 -7.18 25.35 1.69
C GLU A 48 -6.00 26.24 1.22
N THR A 49 -5.04 25.68 0.49
CA THR A 49 -3.82 26.40 0.07
C THR A 49 -3.94 26.88 -1.38
N ASP A 50 -4.22 28.17 -1.57
CA ASP A 50 -4.49 28.81 -2.89
C ASP A 50 -3.23 29.01 -3.78
N ARG A 51 -2.22 28.14 -3.68
CA ARG A 51 -0.96 28.20 -4.45
C ARG A 51 -0.89 27.05 -5.46
N ALA A 52 -1.14 27.37 -6.73
CA ALA A 52 -1.22 26.41 -7.84
C ALA A 52 -0.02 25.44 -7.99
N GLU A 53 1.21 25.89 -7.73
CA GLU A 53 2.40 25.03 -7.84
C GLU A 53 2.50 24.00 -6.70
N ALA A 54 2.13 24.40 -5.48
CA ALA A 54 2.02 23.50 -4.33
C ALA A 54 0.89 22.48 -4.55
N THR A 55 -0.22 22.92 -5.15
CA THR A 55 -1.38 22.09 -5.49
C THR A 55 -1.02 20.91 -6.40
N SER A 56 -0.20 21.12 -7.44
CA SER A 56 0.13 20.07 -8.41
C SER A 56 0.99 18.95 -7.80
N ASN A 57 2.06 19.31 -7.08
CA ASN A 57 2.95 18.33 -6.46
C ASN A 57 2.25 17.53 -5.36
N ILE A 58 1.43 18.19 -4.54
CA ILE A 58 0.70 17.50 -3.47
C ILE A 58 -0.40 16.61 -4.06
N ALA A 59 -1.14 17.05 -5.08
CA ALA A 59 -2.13 16.20 -5.74
C ALA A 59 -1.52 14.92 -6.32
N LYS A 60 -0.30 15.00 -6.88
CA LYS A 60 0.45 13.81 -7.30
C LYS A 60 0.75 12.89 -6.13
N THR A 61 1.28 13.43 -5.03
CA THR A 61 1.57 12.63 -3.83
C THR A 61 0.32 11.97 -3.25
N VAL A 62 -0.82 12.65 -3.22
CA VAL A 62 -2.12 12.07 -2.81
C VAL A 62 -2.48 10.88 -3.71
N SER A 63 -2.32 11.00 -5.02
CA SER A 63 -2.58 9.92 -5.97
C SER A 63 -1.64 8.73 -5.75
N ASP A 64 -0.34 8.99 -5.62
CA ASP A 64 0.68 7.97 -5.40
C ASP A 64 0.43 7.23 -4.08
N TRP A 65 0.05 7.95 -3.03
CA TRP A 65 -0.26 7.37 -1.73
C TRP A 65 -1.51 6.49 -1.77
N LYS A 66 -2.58 6.93 -2.45
CA LYS A 66 -3.77 6.08 -2.68
C LYS A 66 -3.42 4.80 -3.44
N HIS A 67 -2.50 4.88 -4.40
CA HIS A 67 -2.04 3.71 -5.14
C HIS A 67 -1.25 2.74 -4.25
N VAL A 68 -0.35 3.25 -3.39
CA VAL A 68 0.40 2.43 -2.42
C VAL A 68 -0.53 1.76 -1.41
N LEU A 69 -1.55 2.46 -0.89
CA LEU A 69 -2.56 1.86 0.00
C LEU A 69 -3.32 0.73 -0.67
N TYR A 70 -3.72 0.92 -1.94
CA TYR A 70 -4.37 -0.14 -2.70
C TYR A 70 -3.45 -1.35 -2.88
N ARG A 71 -2.19 -1.15 -3.27
CA ARG A 71 -1.21 -2.25 -3.38
C ARG A 71 -1.00 -2.96 -2.05
N LEU A 72 -0.87 -2.21 -0.95
CA LEU A 72 -0.72 -2.76 0.39
C LEU A 72 -1.90 -3.68 0.74
N SER A 73 -3.14 -3.25 0.46
CA SER A 73 -4.32 -4.10 0.72
C SER A 73 -4.29 -5.43 -0.05
N ILE A 74 -3.81 -5.43 -1.30
CA ILE A 74 -3.66 -6.65 -2.10
C ILE A 74 -2.58 -7.54 -1.48
N VAL A 75 -1.42 -6.99 -1.12
CA VAL A 75 -0.32 -7.76 -0.52
C VAL A 75 -0.77 -8.38 0.80
N GLU A 76 -1.47 -7.63 1.65
CA GLU A 76 -2.02 -8.15 2.91
C GLU A 76 -3.04 -9.27 2.69
N GLU A 77 -3.92 -9.14 1.68
CA GLU A 77 -4.85 -10.19 1.28
C GLU A 77 -4.10 -11.43 0.77
N THR A 78 -3.07 -11.25 -0.05
CA THR A 78 -2.23 -12.33 -0.57
C THR A 78 -1.51 -13.07 0.56
N ILE A 79 -0.89 -12.36 1.49
CA ILE A 79 -0.23 -12.95 2.69
C ILE A 79 -1.22 -13.75 3.52
N LYS A 80 -2.43 -13.20 3.74
CA LYS A 80 -3.49 -13.89 4.47
C LYS A 80 -3.88 -15.19 3.76
N ASN A 81 -4.05 -15.16 2.45
CA ASN A 81 -4.42 -16.32 1.66
C ASN A 81 -3.29 -17.37 1.61
N TYR A 82 -2.02 -16.93 1.56
CA TYR A 82 -0.86 -17.82 1.62
C TYR A 82 -0.88 -18.66 2.91
N ARG A 83 -1.16 -18.02 4.06
CA ARG A 83 -1.29 -18.73 5.34
C ARG A 83 -2.45 -19.73 5.37
N THR A 84 -3.54 -19.45 4.65
CA THR A 84 -4.68 -20.37 4.55
C THR A 84 -4.31 -21.59 3.71
N TYR A 85 -3.78 -21.39 2.50
CA TYR A 85 -3.45 -22.51 1.61
C TYR A 85 -2.27 -23.36 2.12
N SER A 86 -1.24 -22.74 2.70
CA SER A 86 -0.12 -23.48 3.31
C SER A 86 -0.55 -24.30 4.52
N ARG A 87 -1.58 -23.85 5.27
CA ARG A 87 -2.16 -24.62 6.37
C ARG A 87 -2.99 -25.81 5.86
N ASP A 88 -3.78 -25.64 4.81
CA ASP A 88 -4.62 -26.71 4.23
C ASP A 88 -3.79 -27.85 3.61
N GLU A 89 -2.63 -27.55 3.01
CA GLU A 89 -1.73 -28.59 2.49
C GLU A 89 -1.09 -29.44 3.61
N ILE A 90 -0.87 -28.86 4.79
CA ILE A 90 -0.30 -29.58 5.95
C ILE A 90 -1.37 -30.43 6.66
N GLU A 91 -2.62 -29.98 6.75
CA GLU A 91 -3.71 -30.74 7.38
C GLU A 91 -4.26 -31.89 6.51
N SER A 92 -3.92 -31.90 5.22
CA SER A 92 -4.33 -32.93 4.25
C SER A 92 -3.29 -34.04 4.02
N ALA A 93 -2.13 -33.98 4.67
CA ALA A 93 -1.00 -34.92 4.56
C ALA A 93 -0.90 -35.85 5.78
#